data_AF-X0XW22-F1
#
_entry.id   AF-X0XW22-F1
#
_cell.length_a   1.000
_cell.length_b   1.000
_cell.length_c   1.000
_cell.angle_alpha   90.00
_cell.angle_beta   90.00
_cell.angle_gamma   90.00
#
_symmetry.space_group_name_H-M   'P 1'
#
loop_
_entity.id
_entity.type
_entity.pdbx_description
1 polymer ?
#
loop_
_entity_poly.entity_id
_entity_poly.type
_entity_poly.pdbx_seq_one_letter_code
_entity_poly.pdbx_strand_id
1 'polypeptide(L)'
;LLELLVAIAILAVLAALIVPAVFRAYGTAEGVRCQNRLRMIWTGYRQYLLDSGGVWPPILTAERPDDLLARIQKETGLEPAPPRPGTNWGQPGPHWSVVLYPYVCA
;
A
#
# COMPACT_ATOMS: atom_id res chain seq x y z
N LEU A 1 21.13 -50.58 -3.44
CA LEU A 1 21.49 -49.32 -4.14
C LEU A 1 20.46 -48.95 -5.22
N LEU A 2 20.03 -49.89 -6.06
CA LEU A 2 18.95 -49.70 -7.06
C LEU A 2 17.60 -49.23 -6.45
N GLU A 3 17.22 -49.77 -5.29
CA GLU A 3 16.01 -49.32 -4.56
C GLU A 3 16.06 -47.82 -4.23
N LEU A 4 17.24 -47.32 -3.87
CA LEU A 4 17.46 -45.93 -3.53
C LEU A 4 17.39 -45.05 -4.79
N LEU A 5 17.95 -45.50 -5.92
CA LEU A 5 17.91 -44.81 -7.21
C LEU A 5 16.49 -44.64 -7.79
N VAL A 6 15.66 -45.68 -7.69
CA VAL A 6 14.25 -45.60 -8.13
C VAL A 6 13.46 -44.57 -7.32
N ALA A 7 13.70 -44.50 -6.00
CA ALA A 7 13.01 -43.56 -5.14
C ALA A 7 13.30 -42.09 -5.50
N ILE A 8 14.57 -41.75 -5.76
CA ILE A 8 14.95 -40.38 -6.16
C ILE A 8 14.44 -40.04 -7.56
N ALA A 9 14.38 -41.01 -8.48
CA ALA A 9 13.82 -40.81 -9.81
C ALA A 9 12.33 -40.41 -9.75
N ILE A 10 11.55 -41.08 -8.88
CA ILE A 10 10.14 -40.75 -8.69
C ILE A 10 9.97 -39.37 -8.04
N LEU A 11 10.77 -39.05 -7.01
CA LEU A 11 10.74 -37.73 -6.36
C LEU A 11 11.09 -36.60 -7.35
N ALA A 12 12.05 -36.80 -8.25
CA ALA A 12 12.43 -35.82 -9.25
C ALA A 12 11.29 -35.54 -10.25
N VAL A 13 10.59 -36.58 -10.71
CA VAL A 13 9.42 -36.43 -11.60
C VAL A 13 8.28 -35.69 -10.90
N LEU A 14 7.97 -36.05 -9.65
CA LEU A 14 6.94 -35.38 -8.87
C LEU A 14 7.29 -33.90 -8.62
N ALA A 15 8.53 -33.61 -8.24
CA ALA A 15 9.00 -32.23 -8.04
C ALA A 15 8.90 -31.41 -9.33
N ALA A 16 9.31 -31.96 -10.48
CA ALA A 16 9.24 -31.28 -11.77
C ALA A 16 7.81 -30.84 -12.14
N LEU A 17 6.79 -31.61 -11.77
CA LEU A 17 5.39 -31.27 -12.00
C LEU A 17 4.85 -30.22 -11.01
N ILE A 18 5.37 -30.18 -9.77
CA ILE A 18 4.90 -29.29 -8.70
C ILE A 18 5.52 -27.89 -8.82
N VAL A 19 6.77 -27.79 -9.23
CA VAL A 19 7.53 -26.52 -9.33
C VAL A 19 6.77 -25.40 -10.07
N PRO A 20 6.23 -25.58 -11.29
CA PRO A 20 5.51 -24.51 -11.99
C PRO A 20 4.18 -24.13 -11.32
N ALA A 21 3.50 -25.07 -10.65
CA ALA A 21 2.27 -24.80 -9.92
C ALA A 21 2.54 -23.95 -8.68
N VAL A 22 3.62 -24.24 -7.97
CA VAL A 22 4.06 -23.50 -6.78
C VAL A 22 4.40 -22.04 -7.12
N PHE A 23 5.10 -21.79 -8.23
CA PHE A 23 5.38 -20.41 -8.67
C PHE A 23 4.11 -19.60 -8.95
N ARG A 24 3.09 -20.21 -9.56
CA ARG A 24 1.78 -19.56 -9.77
C ARG A 24 1.07 -19.28 -8.45
N ALA A 25 1.13 -20.24 -7.50
CA ALA A 25 0.54 -20.09 -6.18
C ALA A 25 1.14 -18.90 -5.41
N TYR A 26 2.47 -18.69 -5.48
CA TYR A 26 3.12 -17.52 -4.88
C TYR A 26 2.60 -16.20 -5.45
N GLY A 27 2.45 -16.08 -6.77
CA GLY A 27 1.89 -14.88 -7.40
C GLY A 27 0.45 -14.60 -6.94
N THR A 28 -0.37 -15.64 -6.82
CA THR A 28 -1.74 -15.49 -6.28
C THR A 28 -1.76 -15.15 -4.79
N ALA A 29 -0.84 -15.70 -4.00
CA ALA A 29 -0.75 -15.45 -2.57
C ALA A 29 -0.39 -13.99 -2.28
N GLU A 30 0.48 -13.38 -3.08
CA GLU A 30 0.83 -11.96 -2.94
C GLU A 30 -0.38 -11.05 -3.24
N GLY A 31 -1.14 -11.37 -4.28
CA GLY A 31 -2.40 -10.67 -4.57
C GLY A 31 -3.41 -10.77 -3.42
N VAL A 32 -3.58 -11.96 -2.83
CA VAL A 32 -4.47 -12.18 -1.67
C VAL A 32 -3.98 -11.41 -0.44
N ARG A 33 -2.66 -11.35 -0.20
CA ARG A 33 -2.07 -10.55 0.88
C ARG A 33 -2.37 -9.07 0.71
N CYS A 34 -2.16 -8.53 -0.49
CA CYS A 34 -2.46 -7.13 -0.78
C CYS A 34 -3.95 -6.81 -0.57
N GLN A 35 -4.85 -7.68 -1.07
CA GLN A 35 -6.29 -7.53 -0.83
C GLN A 35 -6.65 -7.55 0.66
N ASN A 36 -5.99 -8.39 1.46
CA ASN A 36 -6.24 -8.43 2.90
C ASN A 36 -5.78 -7.15 3.61
N ARG A 37 -4.62 -6.60 3.23
CA ARG A 37 -4.15 -5.31 3.76
C ARG A 37 -5.08 -4.17 3.40
N LEU A 38 -5.57 -4.13 2.16
CA LEU A 38 -6.57 -3.15 1.73
C LEU A 38 -7.85 -3.23 2.56
N ARG A 39 -8.32 -4.44 2.87
CA ARG A 39 -9.48 -4.63 3.77
C ARG A 39 -9.21 -4.09 5.16
N MET A 40 -8.03 -4.35 5.73
CA MET A 40 -7.64 -3.82 7.05
C MET A 40 -7.58 -2.29 7.06
N ILE A 41 -6.99 -1.70 6.01
CA ILE A 41 -6.95 -0.24 5.84
C ILE A 41 -8.38 0.31 5.77
N TRP A 42 -9.25 -0.29 4.95
CA TRP A 42 -10.65 0.12 4.83
C TRP A 42 -11.42 0.04 6.15
N THR A 43 -11.19 -1.00 6.95
CA THR A 43 -11.79 -1.08 8.29
C THR A 43 -11.36 0.08 9.19
N GLY A 44 -10.10 0.52 9.09
CA GLY A 44 -9.60 1.72 9.78
C GLY A 44 -10.28 3.00 9.29
N TYR A 45 -10.48 3.16 7.97
CA TYR A 45 -11.25 4.28 7.40
C TYR A 45 -12.65 4.34 7.96
N ARG A 46 -13.33 3.20 8.00
CA ARG A 46 -14.70 3.14 8.49
C ARG A 46 -14.79 3.53 9.96
N GLN A 47 -13.84 3.07 10.77
CA GLN A 47 -13.79 3.45 12.18
C GLN A 47 -13.55 4.95 12.35
N TYR A 48 -12.58 5.52 11.63
CA TYR A 48 -12.31 6.96 11.69
C TYR A 48 -13.54 7.78 11.31
N LEU A 49 -14.24 7.42 10.23
CA LEU A 49 -15.44 8.13 9.78
C LEU A 49 -16.56 8.13 10.83
N LEU A 50 -16.69 7.05 11.59
CA LEU A 50 -17.66 6.97 12.68
C LEU A 50 -17.28 7.93 13.81
N ASP A 51 -15.99 8.01 14.13
CA ASP A 51 -15.47 8.83 15.23
C ASP A 51 -15.36 10.33 14.87
N SER A 52 -15.19 10.67 13.59
CA SER A 52 -14.99 12.03 13.06
C SER A 52 -16.27 12.72 12.57
N GLY A 53 -17.45 12.11 12.77
CA GLY A 53 -18.73 12.67 12.31
C GLY A 53 -18.90 12.62 10.79
N GLY A 54 -18.35 11.59 10.13
CA GLY A 54 -18.45 11.39 8.68
C GLY A 54 -17.44 12.20 7.86
N VAL A 55 -16.48 12.85 8.54
CA VAL A 55 -15.41 13.59 7.88
C VAL A 55 -14.29 12.62 7.50
N TRP A 56 -13.94 12.58 6.21
CA TRP A 56 -12.82 11.76 5.74
C TRP A 56 -11.51 12.20 6.40
N PRO A 57 -10.56 11.28 6.65
CA PRO A 57 -9.24 11.64 7.17
C PRO A 57 -8.63 12.79 6.37
N PRO A 58 -8.08 13.79 7.07
CA PRO A 58 -7.54 14.96 6.41
C PRO A 58 -6.53 14.50 5.36
N ILE A 59 -6.74 14.98 4.15
CA ILE A 59 -5.82 14.75 3.03
C ILE A 59 -4.47 15.42 3.33
N LEU A 60 -4.40 16.33 4.31
CA LEU A 60 -3.21 17.10 4.65
C LEU A 60 -3.07 17.15 6.19
N THR A 61 -1.99 16.60 6.78
CA THR A 61 -1.68 16.80 8.21
C THR A 61 -0.78 18.03 8.38
N ALA A 62 -1.15 18.89 9.33
CA ALA A 62 -0.51 20.16 9.61
C ALA A 62 0.88 20.02 10.28
N GLU A 63 1.95 19.90 9.49
CA GLU A 63 3.10 20.77 9.75
C GLU A 63 2.71 22.19 9.32
N ARG A 64 3.26 23.25 9.91
CA ARG A 64 2.93 24.63 9.54
C ARG A 64 2.98 24.72 8.00
N PRO A 65 1.87 25.08 7.35
CA PRO A 65 1.74 24.98 5.89
C PRO A 65 2.88 25.69 5.17
N ASP A 66 3.40 26.78 5.74
CA ASP A 66 4.50 27.57 5.22
C ASP A 66 5.80 26.76 5.01
N ASP A 67 6.18 25.91 5.97
CA ASP A 67 7.46 25.18 5.94
C ASP A 67 7.46 24.08 4.87
N LEU A 68 6.33 23.38 4.75
CA LEU A 68 6.18 22.30 3.78
C LEU A 68 6.05 22.83 2.35
N LEU A 69 5.37 23.96 2.17
CA LEU A 69 5.30 24.66 0.89
C LEU A 69 6.66 25.19 0.44
N ALA A 70 7.43 25.78 1.35
CA ALA A 70 8.77 26.25 1.06
C ALA A 70 9.67 25.10 0.59
N ARG A 71 9.53 23.90 1.19
CA ARG A 71 10.25 22.70 0.77
C ARG A 71 9.82 22.21 -0.60
N ILE A 72 8.51 22.10 -0.86
CA ILE A 72 7.98 21.67 -2.17
C ILE A 72 8.43 22.63 -3.27
N GLN A 73 8.31 23.94 -3.05
CA GLN A 73 8.72 24.94 -4.03
C GLN A 73 10.23 24.88 -4.29
N LYS A 74 11.05 24.65 -3.26
CA LYS A 74 12.50 24.48 -3.39
C LYS A 74 12.90 23.21 -4.14
N GLU A 75 12.17 22.11 -3.93
CA GLU A 75 12.49 20.80 -4.52
C GLU A 75 11.92 20.62 -5.93
N THR A 76 10.77 21.22 -6.24
CA THR A 76 10.03 20.97 -7.49
C THR A 76 9.83 22.21 -8.37
N GLY A 77 10.06 23.42 -7.85
CA GLY A 77 9.81 24.67 -8.58
C GLY A 77 8.34 24.96 -8.88
N LEU A 78 7.41 24.15 -8.34
CA LEU A 78 5.98 24.32 -8.53
C LEU A 78 5.42 25.31 -7.51
N GLU A 79 4.75 26.36 -7.99
CA GLU A 79 4.04 27.30 -7.12
C GLU A 79 2.71 26.68 -6.66
N PRO A 80 2.39 26.73 -5.35
CA PRO A 80 1.12 26.23 -4.84
C PRO A 80 -0.04 27.07 -5.36
N ALA A 81 -1.13 26.41 -5.77
CA ALA A 81 -2.35 27.11 -6.18
C ALA A 81 -2.90 27.97 -5.02
N PRO A 82 -3.50 29.15 -5.31
CA PRO A 82 -4.05 30.02 -4.29
C PRO A 82 -5.13 29.31 -3.48
N PRO A 83 -5.28 29.65 -2.19
CA PRO A 83 -6.28 29.02 -1.32
C PRO A 83 -7.69 29.25 -1.88
N ARG A 84 -8.48 28.17 -1.96
CA ARG A 84 -9.89 28.28 -2.35
C ARG A 84 -10.69 28.94 -1.23
N PRO A 85 -11.58 29.91 -1.52
CA PRO A 85 -12.40 30.53 -0.48
C PRO A 85 -13.38 29.49 0.10
N GLY A 86 -13.41 29.34 1.42
CA GLY A 86 -14.44 28.55 2.13
C GLY A 86 -14.00 27.28 2.86
N THR A 87 -12.70 26.95 2.90
CA THR A 87 -12.19 25.88 3.76
C THR A 87 -11.05 26.42 4.61
N ASN A 88 -11.20 26.42 5.94
CA ASN A 88 -10.17 26.86 6.91
C ASN A 88 -8.93 25.93 6.98
N TRP A 89 -8.69 25.12 5.94
CA TRP A 89 -7.64 24.12 5.85
C TRP A 89 -6.88 24.29 4.51
N GLY A 90 -6.01 25.30 4.43
CA GLY A 90 -4.79 25.26 3.61
C GLY A 90 -3.65 24.81 4.52
N GLN A 91 -2.72 23.92 4.17
CA GLN A 91 -2.05 23.66 2.89
C GLN A 91 -1.24 22.32 3.02
N PRO A 92 -0.48 21.83 2.02
CA PRO A 92 -0.65 20.50 1.46
C PRO A 92 0.34 19.42 1.94
N GLY A 93 0.09 18.76 3.08
CA GLY A 93 0.77 17.51 3.44
C GLY A 93 0.44 16.33 2.50
N PRO A 94 1.28 15.27 2.42
CA PRO A 94 0.97 14.12 1.57
C PRO A 94 -0.35 13.48 1.98
N HIS A 95 -1.21 13.23 0.99
CA HIS A 95 -2.47 12.56 1.21
C HIS A 95 -2.25 11.23 1.93
N TRP A 96 -3.14 10.85 2.86
CA TRP A 96 -2.96 9.64 3.67
C TRP A 96 -2.75 8.38 2.80
N SER A 97 -3.32 8.34 1.60
CA SER A 97 -3.05 7.24 0.66
C SER A 97 -1.63 7.23 0.08
N VAL A 98 -0.85 8.33 0.12
CA VAL A 98 0.62 8.31 -0.12
C VAL A 98 1.31 7.63 1.03
N VAL A 99 0.95 7.99 2.27
CA VAL A 99 1.57 7.43 3.48
C VAL A 99 1.29 5.93 3.57
N LEU A 100 0.09 5.51 3.15
CA LEU A 100 -0.31 4.11 3.14
C LEU A 100 0.13 3.34 1.87
N TYR A 101 0.48 4.02 0.78
CA TYR A 101 0.93 3.40 -0.48
C TYR A 101 2.00 2.32 -0.30
N PRO A 102 3.09 2.52 0.48
CA PRO A 102 4.10 1.49 0.68
C PRO A 102 3.58 0.27 1.47
N TYR A 103 2.41 0.35 2.11
CA TYR A 103 1.86 -0.76 2.89
C TYR A 103 0.79 -1.56 2.12
N VAL A 104 0.35 -1.10 0.94
CA VAL A 104 -0.74 -1.72 0.16
C VAL A 104 -0.34 -3.10 -0.36
N CYS A 105 0.75 -3.21 -1.13
CA CYS A 105 1.22 -4.49 -1.70
C CYS A 105 2.75 -4.74 -1.50
N ALA A 106 3.37 -4.20 -0.45
CA ALA A 106 4.79 -4.49 -0.14
C ALA A 106 5.03 -5.81 0.57
#